data_AF-A0A7W3WNG3-F1
#
_entry.id   AF-A0A7W3WNG3-F1
#
_cell.length_a   1.000
_cell.length_b   1.000
_cell.length_c   1.000
_cell.angle_alpha   90.00
_cell.angle_beta   90.00
_cell.angle_gamma   90.00
#
_symmetry.space_group_name_H-M   'P 1'
#
loop_
_entity.id
_entity.type
_entity.pdbx_description
1 polymer ?
#
loop_
_entity_poly.entity_id
_entity_poly.type
_entity_poly.pdbx_seq_one_letter_code
_entity_poly.pdbx_strand_id
1 'polypeptide(L)'
;MRDDDFADLARRALRDNGYSIKAAARATNYDPAYLSRVLNGKQRPSLTLAKALDDLLGTGGALAGVVLGTDDRSRVARSVANPSRLDAGTVDALAGVLAAYRRLDDTVKPRSVLPATLAQMKEVVRLLKGARGQHRDRLAEVTSEFVQFGGWLLAQERQDAEAVRLLNDAIDLADEVGNGTLAAQALNFKGYLARQQGRPQSVARWYSAAAYTPGAHPAQRLGDMLQAAAGLAEVGERDNALRLVDSAERLTEVAAKLPPPDTAYWLTPEFNRLNMGLANLGLARYGDAVDHITAGLAGLPTELKEAPWTWEHRDALRKALAAR
;
A
#
# COMPACT_ATOMS: atom_id res chain seq x y z
N MET A 1 -8.86 7.62 15.03
CA MET A 1 -8.28 6.49 15.77
C MET A 1 -8.80 6.50 17.20
N ARG A 2 -9.64 5.52 17.52
CA ARG A 2 -10.02 5.26 18.91
C ARG A 2 -8.83 4.64 19.63
N ASP A 3 -8.73 4.84 20.93
CA ASP A 3 -7.60 4.32 21.71
C ASP A 3 -7.53 2.77 21.64
N ASP A 4 -8.67 2.13 21.40
CA ASP A 4 -8.80 0.69 21.16
C ASP A 4 -8.14 0.23 19.85
N ASP A 5 -8.13 1.05 18.80
CA ASP A 5 -7.56 0.68 17.50
C ASP A 5 -6.02 0.59 17.59
N PHE A 6 -5.38 1.54 18.28
CA PHE A 6 -3.94 1.47 18.59
C PHE A 6 -3.62 0.28 19.48
N ALA A 7 -4.42 0.07 20.53
CA ALA A 7 -4.19 -1.01 21.48
C ALA A 7 -4.21 -2.38 20.79
N ASP A 8 -5.19 -2.62 19.91
CA ASP A 8 -5.26 -3.86 19.14
C ASP A 8 -4.11 -4.00 18.14
N LEU A 9 -3.78 -2.94 17.40
CA LEU A 9 -2.66 -2.89 16.47
C LEU A 9 -1.34 -3.26 17.16
N ALA A 10 -0.98 -2.54 18.23
CA ALA A 10 0.25 -2.75 18.97
C ALA A 10 0.31 -4.16 19.58
N ARG A 11 -0.81 -4.66 20.11
CA ARG A 11 -0.88 -6.02 20.66
C ARG A 11 -0.63 -7.08 19.58
N ARG A 12 -1.23 -6.94 18.39
CA ARG A 12 -1.04 -7.86 17.27
C ARG A 12 0.41 -7.83 16.78
N ALA A 13 0.96 -6.63 16.59
CA ALA A 13 2.35 -6.44 16.15
C ALA A 13 3.35 -7.09 17.13
N LEU A 14 3.17 -6.90 18.44
CA LEU A 14 3.98 -7.56 19.47
C LEU A 14 3.91 -9.09 19.40
N ARG A 15 2.68 -9.63 19.36
CA ARG A 15 2.47 -11.08 19.29
C ARG A 15 3.09 -11.69 18.04
N ASP A 16 2.91 -11.03 16.90
CA ASP A 16 3.42 -11.50 15.61
C ASP A 16 4.95 -11.45 15.53
N ASN A 17 5.60 -10.65 16.38
CA ASN A 17 7.04 -10.59 16.62
C ASN A 17 7.50 -11.41 17.84
N GLY A 18 6.65 -12.29 18.38
CA GLY A 18 7.02 -13.22 19.47
C GLY A 18 7.06 -12.62 20.87
N TYR A 19 6.60 -11.38 21.06
CA TYR A 19 6.56 -10.75 22.37
C TYR A 19 5.26 -11.08 23.12
N SER A 20 5.40 -11.56 24.36
CA SER A 20 4.32 -11.47 25.35
C SER A 20 4.25 -10.04 25.92
N ILE A 21 3.10 -9.66 26.50
CA ILE A 21 2.96 -8.35 27.17
C ILE A 21 4.03 -8.18 28.28
N LYS A 22 4.32 -9.24 29.04
CA LYS A 22 5.35 -9.19 30.09
C LYS A 22 6.76 -9.00 29.52
N ALA A 23 7.07 -9.69 28.42
CA ALA A 23 8.37 -9.54 27.75
C ALA A 23 8.53 -8.14 27.15
N ALA A 24 7.48 -7.62 26.49
CA ALA A 24 7.47 -6.27 25.95
C ALA A 24 7.60 -5.20 27.04
N ALA A 25 6.91 -5.36 28.17
CA ALA A 25 7.03 -4.45 29.33
C ALA A 25 8.46 -4.41 29.87
N ARG A 26 9.10 -5.58 30.02
CA ARG A 26 10.50 -5.68 30.44
C ARG A 26 11.44 -5.03 29.42
N ALA A 27 11.25 -5.28 28.13
CA ALA A 27 12.12 -4.75 27.08
C ALA A 27 11.99 -3.23 26.91
N THR A 28 10.81 -2.67 27.18
CA THR A 28 10.54 -1.22 27.09
C THR A 28 10.69 -0.48 28.41
N ASN A 29 11.09 -1.17 29.49
CA ASN A 29 11.19 -0.62 30.85
C ASN A 29 9.89 0.01 31.39
N TYR A 30 8.73 -0.55 31.01
CA TYR A 30 7.43 -0.14 31.53
C TYR A 30 6.89 -1.15 32.55
N ASP A 31 6.05 -0.67 33.45
CA ASP A 31 5.29 -1.53 34.35
C ASP A 31 4.35 -2.47 33.55
N PRO A 32 4.37 -3.79 33.80
CA PRO A 32 3.52 -4.74 33.08
C PRO A 32 2.02 -4.47 33.22
N ALA A 33 1.55 -3.92 34.35
CA ALA A 33 0.15 -3.61 34.54
C ALA A 33 -0.26 -2.33 33.78
N TYR A 34 0.63 -1.34 33.69
CA TYR A 34 0.45 -0.18 32.79
C TYR A 34 0.37 -0.62 31.33
N LEU A 35 1.34 -1.40 30.85
CA LEU A 35 1.34 -1.85 29.45
C LEU A 35 0.10 -2.70 29.15
N SER A 36 -0.30 -3.57 30.07
CA SER A 36 -1.51 -4.37 29.92
C SER A 36 -2.78 -3.51 29.82
N ARG A 37 -2.91 -2.45 30.63
CA ARG A 37 -4.07 -1.55 30.54
C ARG A 37 -4.12 -0.83 29.21
N VAL A 38 -2.99 -0.33 28.72
CA VAL A 38 -2.91 0.34 27.42
C VAL A 38 -3.23 -0.61 26.28
N LEU A 39 -2.54 -1.75 26.21
CA LEU A 39 -2.73 -2.74 25.15
C LEU A 39 -4.10 -3.41 25.21
N ASN A 40 -4.90 -3.19 26.25
CA ASN A 40 -6.29 -3.64 26.35
C ASN A 40 -7.33 -2.52 26.20
N GLY A 41 -6.94 -1.33 25.74
CA GLY A 41 -7.85 -0.20 25.52
C GLY A 41 -8.35 0.44 26.83
N LYS A 42 -7.92 -0.05 27.99
CA LYS A 42 -8.34 0.45 29.32
C LYS A 42 -7.65 1.76 29.71
N GLN A 43 -6.57 2.12 29.00
CA GLN A 43 -5.86 3.37 29.20
C GLN A 43 -5.29 3.87 27.87
N ARG A 44 -5.25 5.20 27.71
CA ARG A 44 -4.67 5.82 26.52
C ARG A 44 -3.16 5.58 26.44
N PRO A 45 -2.62 5.27 25.25
CA PRO A 45 -1.18 5.25 25.03
C PRO A 45 -0.63 6.67 25.14
N SER A 46 0.53 6.80 25.79
CA SER A 46 1.34 8.01 25.64
C SER A 46 2.16 7.92 24.35
N LEU A 47 2.52 9.06 23.78
CA LEU A 47 3.42 9.09 22.61
C LEU A 47 4.78 8.46 22.94
N THR A 48 5.26 8.61 24.18
CA THR A 48 6.50 7.99 24.66
C THR A 48 6.40 6.46 24.66
N LEU A 49 5.28 5.91 25.12
CA LEU A 49 5.06 4.46 25.07
C LEU A 49 4.98 3.97 23.61
N ALA A 50 4.29 4.70 22.73
CA ALA A 50 4.21 4.33 21.31
C ALA A 50 5.59 4.32 20.66
N LYS A 51 6.45 5.32 20.96
CA LYS A 51 7.85 5.35 20.52
C LYS A 51 8.68 4.17 21.06
N ALA A 52 8.51 3.83 22.34
CA ALA A 52 9.22 2.68 22.91
C ALA A 52 8.79 1.34 22.27
N LEU A 53 7.51 1.20 21.91
CA LEU A 53 7.01 0.05 21.17
C LEU A 53 7.48 0.05 19.71
N ASP A 54 7.59 1.23 19.07
CA ASP A 54 8.20 1.39 17.75
C ASP A 54 9.64 0.88 17.73
N ASP A 55 10.45 1.35 18.69
CA ASP A 55 11.87 0.99 18.80
C ASP A 55 12.03 -0.52 19.04
N LEU A 56 11.16 -1.10 19.89
CA LEU A 56 11.16 -2.54 20.15
C LEU A 56 10.82 -3.37 18.91
N LEU A 57 9.89 -2.89 18.08
CA LEU A 57 9.40 -3.60 16.90
C LEU A 57 10.20 -3.26 15.62
N GLY A 58 11.08 -2.26 15.67
CA GLY A 58 11.83 -1.80 14.50
C GLY A 58 10.96 -1.13 13.44
N THR A 59 9.82 -0.53 13.83
CA THR A 59 8.82 0.02 12.89
C THR A 59 9.11 1.46 12.44
N GLY A 60 10.30 2.00 12.73
CA GLY A 60 10.76 3.28 12.19
C GLY A 60 9.87 4.49 12.51
N GLY A 61 9.18 4.47 13.67
CA GLY A 61 8.27 5.54 14.08
C GLY A 61 6.84 5.41 13.51
N ALA A 62 6.54 4.35 12.76
CA ALA A 62 5.24 4.17 12.13
C ALA A 62 4.10 3.87 13.15
N LEU A 63 4.40 3.18 14.25
CA LEU A 63 3.43 2.89 15.31
C LEU A 63 3.07 4.15 16.13
N ALA A 64 4.03 5.03 16.38
CA ALA A 64 3.81 6.35 16.97
C ALA A 64 3.11 7.27 15.99
N GLY A 65 3.39 7.15 14.68
CA GLY A 65 2.77 7.93 13.62
C GLY A 65 1.27 7.74 13.50
N VAL A 66 0.72 6.60 13.92
CA VAL A 66 -0.75 6.41 13.96
C VAL A 66 -1.39 7.11 15.17
N VAL A 67 -0.61 7.47 16.20
CA VAL A 67 -1.09 8.16 17.40
C VAL A 67 -1.10 9.68 17.16
N LEU A 68 -2.30 10.24 17.01
CA LEU A 68 -2.46 11.69 16.97
C LEU A 68 -2.05 12.33 18.30
N GLY A 69 -1.24 13.39 18.20
CA GLY A 69 -0.94 14.30 19.30
C GLY A 69 -2.20 14.98 19.84
N THR A 70 -2.11 15.61 21.01
CA THR A 70 -3.28 16.19 21.71
C THR A 70 -4.01 17.23 20.86
N ASP A 71 -3.27 18.08 20.15
CA ASP A 71 -3.84 19.15 19.34
C ASP A 71 -4.53 18.61 18.09
N ASP A 72 -3.87 17.72 17.34
CA ASP A 72 -4.46 17.10 16.14
C ASP A 72 -5.65 16.23 16.49
N ARG A 73 -5.61 15.53 17.62
CA ARG A 73 -6.76 14.78 18.12
C ARG A 73 -7.95 15.69 18.42
N SER A 74 -7.70 16.80 19.11
CA SER A 74 -8.73 17.80 19.40
C SER A 74 -9.29 18.42 18.12
N ARG A 75 -8.45 18.64 17.12
CA ARG A 75 -8.82 19.14 15.80
C ARG A 75 -9.71 18.14 15.05
N VAL A 76 -9.25 16.89 14.90
CA VAL A 76 -10.01 15.81 14.26
C VAL A 76 -11.35 15.60 14.97
N ALA A 77 -11.38 15.61 16.31
CA ALA A 77 -12.63 15.49 17.06
C ALA A 77 -13.63 16.63 16.76
N ARG A 78 -13.16 17.88 16.65
CA ARG A 78 -14.00 19.02 16.25
C ARG A 78 -14.56 18.86 14.84
N SER A 79 -13.75 18.40 13.89
CA SER A 79 -14.19 18.16 12.52
C SER A 79 -15.13 16.96 12.41
N VAL A 80 -14.97 15.91 13.23
CA VAL A 80 -15.93 14.80 13.29
C VAL A 80 -17.28 15.28 13.84
N ALA A 81 -17.27 16.17 14.84
CA ALA A 81 -18.51 16.75 15.39
C ALA A 81 -19.19 17.71 14.42
N ASN A 82 -18.42 18.46 13.61
CA ASN A 82 -18.92 19.39 12.61
C ASN A 82 -18.20 19.24 11.26
N PRO A 83 -18.52 18.19 10.47
CA PRO A 83 -17.81 17.89 9.23
C PRO A 83 -17.81 19.02 8.19
N SER A 84 -18.86 19.84 8.18
CA SER A 84 -18.96 21.03 7.29
C SER A 84 -17.96 22.15 7.62
N ARG A 85 -17.29 22.07 8.77
CA ARG A 85 -16.22 22.98 9.23
C ARG A 85 -14.85 22.30 9.24
N LEU A 86 -14.65 21.31 8.38
CA LEU A 86 -13.35 20.68 8.13
C LEU A 86 -12.28 21.76 7.84
N ASP A 87 -11.11 21.61 8.47
CA ASP A 87 -9.95 22.47 8.22
C ASP A 87 -8.81 21.68 7.55
N ALA A 88 -7.85 22.41 6.97
CA ALA A 88 -6.67 21.79 6.34
C ALA A 88 -5.89 20.89 7.31
N GLY A 89 -5.69 21.33 8.56
CA GLY A 89 -4.91 20.57 9.54
C GLY A 89 -5.52 19.21 9.88
N THR A 90 -6.85 19.07 9.82
CA THR A 90 -7.51 17.77 9.97
C THR A 90 -7.18 16.84 8.81
N VAL A 91 -7.19 17.36 7.59
CA VAL A 91 -6.83 16.58 6.39
C VAL A 91 -5.36 16.15 6.48
N ASP A 92 -4.47 17.06 6.87
CA ASP A 92 -3.03 16.78 7.02
C ASP A 92 -2.78 15.72 8.11
N ALA A 93 -3.47 15.81 9.25
CA ALA A 93 -3.38 14.82 10.32
C ALA A 93 -3.85 13.42 9.87
N LEU A 94 -4.95 13.34 9.12
CA LEU A 94 -5.46 12.08 8.60
C LEU A 94 -4.54 11.48 7.53
N ALA A 95 -3.97 12.31 6.66
CA ALA A 95 -2.95 11.91 5.70
C ALA A 95 -1.69 11.37 6.40
N GLY A 96 -1.25 12.02 7.49
CA GLY A 96 -0.13 11.55 8.30
C GLY A 96 -0.37 10.16 8.92
N VAL A 97 -1.58 9.92 9.44
CA VAL A 97 -1.98 8.60 9.97
C VAL A 97 -1.98 7.55 8.86
N LEU A 98 -2.48 7.88 7.67
CA LEU A 98 -2.44 6.97 6.51
C LEU A 98 -1.01 6.61 6.12
N ALA A 99 -0.13 7.60 6.03
CA ALA A 99 1.28 7.38 5.73
C ALA A 99 1.97 6.50 6.78
N ALA A 100 1.58 6.64 8.05
CA ALA A 100 2.06 5.76 9.13
C ALA A 100 1.57 4.32 8.97
N TYR A 101 0.30 4.11 8.58
CA TYR A 101 -0.20 2.77 8.29
C TYR A 101 0.51 2.09 7.11
N ARG A 102 0.84 2.84 6.05
CA ARG A 102 1.62 2.30 4.92
C ARG A 102 3.00 1.83 5.37
N ARG A 103 3.71 2.64 6.17
CA ARG A 103 5.01 2.24 6.74
C ARG A 103 4.93 1.02 7.67
N LEU A 104 3.80 0.83 8.35
CA LEU A 104 3.56 -0.38 9.14
C LEU A 104 3.38 -1.62 8.26
N ASP A 105 2.77 -1.50 7.08
CA ASP A 105 2.64 -2.63 6.13
C ASP A 105 4.01 -3.11 5.62
N ASP A 106 4.99 -2.20 5.52
CA ASP A 106 6.34 -2.53 5.08
C ASP A 106 7.11 -3.36 6.12
N THR A 107 6.71 -3.33 7.39
CA THR A 107 7.50 -3.87 8.52
C THR A 107 6.74 -4.90 9.36
N VAL A 108 5.41 -4.86 9.37
CA VAL A 108 4.54 -5.73 10.18
C VAL A 108 3.60 -6.50 9.26
N LYS A 109 3.24 -7.73 9.65
CA LYS A 109 2.32 -8.58 8.88
C LYS A 109 0.97 -7.86 8.61
N PRO A 110 0.43 -7.90 7.38
CA PRO A 110 -0.80 -7.19 7.01
C PRO A 110 -1.99 -7.46 7.94
N ARG A 111 -2.22 -8.72 8.37
CA ARG A 111 -3.23 -9.10 9.38
C ARG A 111 -3.16 -8.35 10.72
N SER A 112 -2.02 -7.77 11.07
CA SER A 112 -1.87 -6.97 12.30
C SER A 112 -2.38 -5.56 12.10
N VAL A 113 -2.18 -5.00 10.90
CA VAL A 113 -2.50 -3.61 10.56
C VAL A 113 -3.93 -3.45 10.03
N LEU A 114 -4.46 -4.50 9.39
CA LEU A 114 -5.75 -4.53 8.72
C LEU A 114 -6.93 -4.07 9.60
N PRO A 115 -7.15 -4.58 10.83
CA PRO A 115 -8.33 -4.18 11.61
C PRO A 115 -8.36 -2.68 11.94
N ALA A 116 -7.23 -2.12 12.37
CA ALA A 116 -7.10 -0.70 12.70
C ALA A 116 -7.24 0.18 11.46
N THR A 117 -6.68 -0.25 10.33
CA THR A 117 -6.84 0.43 9.03
C THR A 117 -8.31 0.48 8.61
N LEU A 118 -9.04 -0.64 8.65
CA LEU A 118 -10.46 -0.67 8.27
C LEU A 118 -11.34 0.16 9.22
N ALA A 119 -10.99 0.23 10.51
CA ALA A 119 -11.66 1.11 11.46
C ALA A 119 -11.44 2.59 11.10
N GLN A 120 -10.19 3.00 10.89
CA GLN A 120 -9.84 4.37 10.51
C GLN A 120 -10.46 4.76 9.15
N MET A 121 -10.43 3.86 8.16
CA MET A 121 -11.07 4.04 6.86
C MET A 121 -12.56 4.35 7.02
N LYS A 122 -13.29 3.58 7.82
CA LYS A 122 -14.73 3.83 8.08
C LYS A 122 -14.98 5.19 8.74
N GLU A 123 -14.09 5.64 9.62
CA GLU A 123 -14.18 6.97 10.24
C GLU A 123 -13.99 8.08 9.20
N VAL A 124 -12.98 7.95 8.34
CA VAL A 124 -12.66 8.95 7.30
C VAL A 124 -13.74 9.01 6.22
N VAL A 125 -14.26 7.85 5.77
CA VAL A 125 -15.41 7.78 4.85
C VAL A 125 -16.65 8.46 5.45
N ARG A 126 -16.91 8.26 6.75
CA ARG A 126 -18.03 8.94 7.43
C ARG A 126 -17.82 10.45 7.51
N LEU A 127 -16.60 10.90 7.79
CA LEU A 127 -16.26 12.33 7.81
C LEU A 127 -16.48 12.96 6.43
N LEU A 128 -16.03 12.29 5.35
CA LEU A 128 -16.19 12.78 3.99
C LEU A 128 -17.67 13.00 3.61
N LYS A 129 -18.57 12.10 4.02
CA LYS A 129 -20.02 12.22 3.74
C LYS A 129 -20.63 13.53 4.27
N GLY A 130 -20.09 14.08 5.37
CA GLY A 130 -20.53 15.34 5.94
C GLY A 130 -19.68 16.55 5.53
N ALA A 131 -18.54 16.34 4.90
CA ALA A 131 -17.59 17.38 4.56
C ALA A 131 -18.15 18.31 3.46
N ARG A 132 -17.83 19.60 3.57
CA ARG A 132 -18.22 20.65 2.62
C ARG A 132 -17.09 21.67 2.49
N GLY A 133 -17.11 22.45 1.41
CA GLY A 133 -16.19 23.57 1.21
C GLY A 133 -14.82 23.17 0.69
N GLN A 134 -13.87 24.10 0.73
CA GLN A 134 -12.58 24.03 0.01
C GLN A 134 -11.64 22.86 0.39
N HIS A 135 -11.89 22.18 1.51
CA HIS A 135 -11.07 21.06 1.97
C HIS A 135 -11.70 19.69 1.69
N ARG A 136 -12.92 19.65 1.15
CA ARG A 136 -13.65 18.40 0.89
C ARG A 136 -12.91 17.53 -0.12
N ASP A 137 -12.39 18.10 -1.20
CA ASP A 137 -11.74 17.31 -2.25
C ASP A 137 -10.40 16.74 -1.78
N ARG A 138 -9.58 17.53 -1.06
CA ARG A 138 -8.37 17.01 -0.39
C ARG A 138 -8.69 15.88 0.60
N LEU A 139 -9.82 15.97 1.31
CA LEU A 139 -10.27 14.85 2.17
C LEU A 139 -10.72 13.64 1.34
N ALA A 140 -11.38 13.85 0.20
CA ALA A 140 -11.77 12.77 -0.70
C ALA A 140 -10.55 12.03 -1.27
N GLU A 141 -9.46 12.73 -1.59
CA GLU A 141 -8.18 12.11 -1.97
C GLU A 141 -7.65 11.19 -0.85
N VAL A 142 -7.52 11.73 0.37
CA VAL A 142 -7.09 10.94 1.54
C VAL A 142 -8.05 9.76 1.81
N THR A 143 -9.35 9.96 1.59
CA THR A 143 -10.37 8.90 1.77
C THR A 143 -10.22 7.80 0.71
N SER A 144 -10.08 8.17 -0.56
CA SER A 144 -9.85 7.24 -1.68
C SER A 144 -8.61 6.40 -1.39
N GLU A 145 -7.52 7.02 -0.93
CA GLU A 145 -6.31 6.31 -0.56
C GLU A 145 -6.48 5.38 0.65
N PHE A 146 -7.20 5.79 1.71
CA PHE A 146 -7.52 4.89 2.83
C PHE A 146 -8.32 3.67 2.37
N VAL A 147 -9.29 3.86 1.49
CA VAL A 147 -10.14 2.80 0.95
C VAL A 147 -9.32 1.87 0.06
N GLN A 148 -8.50 2.43 -0.82
CA GLN A 148 -7.53 1.72 -1.64
C GLN A 148 -6.56 0.88 -0.80
N PHE A 149 -5.98 1.46 0.25
CA PHE A 149 -5.04 0.78 1.13
C PHE A 149 -5.72 -0.34 1.94
N GLY A 150 -6.97 -0.12 2.39
CA GLY A 150 -7.79 -1.19 2.96
C GLY A 150 -7.99 -2.35 1.98
N GLY A 151 -8.26 -2.05 0.70
CA GLY A 151 -8.34 -3.03 -0.38
C GLY A 151 -7.03 -3.79 -0.60
N TRP A 152 -5.90 -3.10 -0.55
CA TRP A 152 -4.56 -3.69 -0.64
C TRP A 152 -4.28 -4.69 0.50
N LEU A 153 -4.50 -4.29 1.76
CA LEU A 153 -4.29 -5.19 2.91
C LEU A 153 -5.18 -6.44 2.84
N LEU A 154 -6.43 -6.30 2.39
CA LEU A 154 -7.33 -7.44 2.17
C LEU A 154 -6.83 -8.36 1.05
N ALA A 155 -6.27 -7.80 -0.02
CA ALA A 155 -5.69 -8.57 -1.12
C ALA A 155 -4.47 -9.39 -0.64
N GLN A 156 -3.62 -8.82 0.22
CA GLN A 156 -2.50 -9.54 0.82
C GLN A 156 -2.96 -10.72 1.69
N GLU A 157 -4.08 -10.57 2.41
CA GLU A 157 -4.69 -11.62 3.24
C GLU A 157 -5.66 -12.54 2.46
N ARG A 158 -5.66 -12.47 1.12
CA ARG A 158 -6.50 -13.29 0.22
C ARG A 158 -8.01 -13.17 0.47
N GLN A 159 -8.44 -12.02 0.98
CA GLN A 159 -9.86 -11.65 1.11
C GLN A 159 -10.35 -10.95 -0.17
N ASP A 160 -10.18 -11.65 -1.29
CA ASP A 160 -10.25 -11.06 -2.64
C ASP A 160 -11.58 -10.36 -2.96
N ALA A 161 -12.71 -10.91 -2.51
CA ALA A 161 -14.03 -10.34 -2.81
C ALA A 161 -14.24 -8.96 -2.16
N GLU A 162 -13.86 -8.83 -0.89
CA GLU A 162 -13.95 -7.56 -0.17
C GLU A 162 -12.87 -6.57 -0.65
N ALA A 163 -11.69 -7.07 -1.00
CA ALA A 163 -10.65 -6.25 -1.63
C ALA A 163 -11.16 -5.61 -2.94
N VAL A 164 -11.77 -6.38 -3.84
CA VAL A 164 -12.36 -5.85 -5.08
C VAL A 164 -13.44 -4.80 -4.79
N ARG A 165 -14.28 -5.04 -3.78
CA ARG A 165 -15.33 -4.09 -3.39
C ARG A 165 -14.73 -2.74 -2.98
N LEU A 166 -13.73 -2.74 -2.08
CA LEU A 166 -13.05 -1.51 -1.68
C LEU A 166 -12.30 -0.84 -2.84
N LEU A 167 -11.65 -1.62 -3.71
CA LEU A 167 -10.94 -1.03 -4.85
C LEU A 167 -11.89 -0.36 -5.85
N ASN A 168 -13.12 -0.86 -6.02
CA ASN A 168 -14.15 -0.14 -6.79
C ASN A 168 -14.57 1.16 -6.09
N ASP A 169 -14.85 1.12 -4.78
CA ASP A 169 -15.19 2.31 -4.00
C ASP A 169 -14.08 3.38 -4.08
N ALA A 170 -12.80 2.96 -4.11
CA ALA A 170 -11.65 3.87 -4.24
C ALA A 170 -11.58 4.54 -5.62
N ILE A 171 -11.91 3.81 -6.70
CA ILE A 171 -11.99 4.35 -8.06
C ILE A 171 -13.09 5.40 -8.13
N ASP A 172 -14.28 5.10 -7.61
CA ASP A 172 -15.41 6.05 -7.60
C ASP A 172 -15.05 7.36 -6.87
N LEU A 173 -14.35 7.25 -5.73
CA LEU A 173 -13.87 8.42 -4.97
C LEU A 173 -12.79 9.20 -5.73
N ALA A 174 -11.88 8.51 -6.42
CA ALA A 174 -10.83 9.15 -7.20
C ALA A 174 -11.39 9.90 -8.41
N ASP A 175 -12.35 9.30 -9.12
CA ASP A 175 -13.02 9.90 -10.26
C ASP A 175 -13.87 11.13 -9.85
N GLU A 176 -14.50 11.10 -8.67
CA GLU A 176 -15.25 12.24 -8.14
C GLU A 176 -14.39 13.51 -8.00
N VAL A 177 -13.11 13.36 -7.66
CA VAL A 177 -12.15 14.49 -7.54
C VAL A 177 -11.22 14.61 -8.76
N GLY A 178 -11.43 13.81 -9.80
CA GLY A 178 -10.61 13.82 -11.02
C GLY A 178 -9.14 13.43 -10.80
N ASN A 179 -8.84 12.62 -9.77
CA ASN A 179 -7.48 12.23 -9.44
C ASN A 179 -7.09 10.90 -10.11
N GLY A 180 -6.55 11.02 -11.33
CA GLY A 180 -6.14 9.89 -12.16
C GLY A 180 -5.05 8.99 -11.55
N THR A 181 -4.17 9.54 -10.71
CA THR A 181 -3.11 8.77 -10.05
C THR A 181 -3.70 7.79 -9.03
N LEU A 182 -4.73 8.20 -8.29
CA LEU A 182 -5.43 7.33 -7.35
C LEU A 182 -6.26 6.26 -8.06
N ALA A 183 -6.99 6.64 -9.11
CA ALA A 183 -7.76 5.71 -9.93
C ALA A 183 -6.86 4.64 -10.58
N ALA A 184 -5.74 5.05 -11.16
CA ALA A 184 -4.75 4.13 -11.74
C ALA A 184 -4.21 3.14 -10.71
N GLN A 185 -3.88 3.62 -9.50
CA GLN A 185 -3.35 2.75 -8.44
C GLN A 185 -4.39 1.71 -7.96
N ALA A 186 -5.68 2.08 -7.90
CA ALA A 186 -6.74 1.15 -7.50
C ALA A 186 -6.97 0.07 -8.59
N LEU A 187 -6.89 0.44 -9.86
CA LEU A 187 -6.93 -0.49 -10.99
C LEU A 187 -5.71 -1.43 -11.01
N ASN A 188 -4.51 -0.89 -10.74
CA ASN A 188 -3.28 -1.67 -10.57
C ASN A 188 -3.45 -2.78 -9.52
N PHE A 189 -4.03 -2.46 -8.35
CA PHE A 189 -4.31 -3.48 -7.32
C PHE A 189 -5.35 -4.53 -7.72
N LYS A 190 -6.28 -4.22 -8.62
CA LYS A 190 -7.15 -5.24 -9.24
C LYS A 190 -6.36 -6.14 -10.19
N GLY A 191 -5.38 -5.60 -10.91
CA GLY A 191 -4.40 -6.37 -11.69
C GLY A 191 -3.57 -7.31 -10.82
N TYR A 192 -3.11 -6.82 -9.66
CA TYR A 192 -2.43 -7.65 -8.66
C TYR A 192 -3.29 -8.83 -8.20
N LEU A 193 -4.56 -8.59 -7.82
CA LEU A 193 -5.50 -9.65 -7.44
C LEU A 193 -5.69 -10.68 -8.56
N ALA A 194 -5.88 -10.23 -9.80
CA ALA A 194 -6.00 -11.12 -10.95
C ALA A 194 -4.77 -12.02 -11.13
N ARG A 195 -3.58 -11.47 -10.88
CA ARG A 195 -2.32 -12.22 -10.93
C ARG A 195 -2.25 -13.27 -9.81
N GLN A 196 -2.61 -12.91 -8.59
CA GLN A 196 -2.71 -13.83 -7.45
C GLN A 196 -3.74 -14.95 -7.64
N GLN A 197 -4.69 -14.76 -8.56
CA GLN A 197 -5.71 -15.74 -8.94
C GLN A 197 -5.32 -16.57 -10.18
N GLY A 198 -4.17 -16.32 -10.80
CA GLY A 198 -3.76 -16.99 -12.04
C GLY A 198 -4.68 -16.69 -13.22
N ARG A 199 -5.18 -15.45 -13.34
CA ARG A 199 -6.12 -15.03 -14.40
C ARG A 199 -5.43 -14.08 -15.39
N PRO A 200 -4.58 -14.58 -16.31
CA PRO A 200 -3.72 -13.74 -17.15
C PRO A 200 -4.49 -12.77 -18.06
N GLN A 201 -5.66 -13.16 -18.56
CA GLN A 201 -6.55 -12.26 -19.31
C GLN A 201 -7.03 -11.08 -18.45
N SER A 202 -7.28 -11.32 -17.17
CA SER A 202 -7.68 -10.26 -16.23
C SER A 202 -6.49 -9.40 -15.80
N VAL A 203 -5.29 -9.98 -15.72
CA VAL A 203 -4.03 -9.24 -15.52
C VAL A 203 -3.87 -8.23 -16.66
N ALA A 204 -3.89 -8.70 -17.91
CA ALA A 204 -3.82 -7.84 -19.09
C ALA A 204 -4.87 -6.71 -19.06
N ARG A 205 -6.12 -7.05 -18.74
CA ARG A 205 -7.24 -6.10 -18.68
C ARG A 205 -7.03 -4.99 -17.65
N TRP A 206 -6.78 -5.35 -16.39
CA TRP A 206 -6.75 -4.37 -15.30
C TRP A 206 -5.52 -3.49 -15.34
N TYR A 207 -4.36 -4.06 -15.66
CA TYR A 207 -3.14 -3.26 -15.82
C TYR A 207 -3.19 -2.37 -17.07
N SER A 208 -3.82 -2.81 -18.17
CA SER A 208 -4.06 -1.90 -19.31
C SER A 208 -4.97 -0.74 -18.92
N ALA A 209 -6.03 -1.00 -18.16
CA ALA A 209 -6.91 0.07 -17.66
C ALA A 209 -6.14 1.07 -16.78
N ALA A 210 -5.29 0.59 -15.86
CA ALA A 210 -4.43 1.44 -15.04
C ALA A 210 -3.45 2.28 -15.89
N ALA A 211 -2.74 1.65 -16.85
CA ALA A 211 -1.74 2.31 -17.70
C ALA A 211 -2.30 3.44 -18.56
N TYR A 212 -3.56 3.34 -18.96
CA TYR A 212 -4.24 4.30 -19.83
C TYR A 212 -5.25 5.19 -19.07
N THR A 213 -5.29 5.12 -17.75
CA THR A 213 -6.11 6.03 -16.94
C THR A 213 -5.64 7.49 -17.14
N PRO A 214 -6.51 8.42 -17.55
CA PRO A 214 -6.15 9.83 -17.68
C PRO A 214 -5.61 10.37 -16.35
N GLY A 215 -4.44 11.02 -16.37
CA GLY A 215 -3.79 11.53 -15.15
C GLY A 215 -2.98 10.49 -14.37
N ALA A 216 -2.82 9.26 -14.87
CA ALA A 216 -1.89 8.29 -14.30
C ALA A 216 -0.43 8.79 -14.41
N HIS A 217 0.34 8.60 -13.34
CA HIS A 217 1.74 9.02 -13.29
C HIS A 217 2.61 8.22 -14.28
N PRO A 218 3.62 8.79 -14.95
CA PRO A 218 4.47 8.06 -15.91
C PRO A 218 5.08 6.76 -15.35
N ALA A 219 5.49 6.76 -14.07
CA ALA A 219 5.99 5.55 -13.40
C ALA A 219 4.92 4.46 -13.23
N GLN A 220 3.67 4.83 -12.93
CA GLN A 220 2.55 3.87 -12.87
C GLN A 220 2.30 3.31 -14.26
N ARG A 221 2.17 4.18 -15.28
CA ARG A 221 1.93 3.78 -16.67
C ARG A 221 2.98 2.79 -17.18
N LEU A 222 4.25 3.05 -16.89
CA LEU A 222 5.35 2.16 -17.27
C LEU A 222 5.19 0.78 -16.63
N GLY A 223 5.05 0.71 -15.29
CA GLY A 223 4.90 -0.56 -14.58
C GLY A 223 3.66 -1.34 -15.00
N ASP A 224 2.55 -0.62 -15.18
CA ASP A 224 1.26 -1.18 -15.61
C ASP A 224 1.34 -1.74 -17.04
N MET A 225 2.00 -1.04 -17.98
CA MET A 225 2.20 -1.56 -19.34
C MET A 225 2.99 -2.87 -19.34
N LEU A 226 4.04 -2.98 -18.52
CA LEU A 226 4.85 -4.19 -18.43
C LEU A 226 4.07 -5.36 -17.80
N GLN A 227 3.28 -5.10 -16.76
CA GLN A 227 2.44 -6.13 -16.15
C GLN A 227 1.31 -6.57 -17.08
N ALA A 228 0.71 -5.65 -17.84
CA ALA A 228 -0.24 -5.98 -18.88
C ALA A 228 0.40 -6.82 -20.00
N ALA A 229 1.63 -6.49 -20.40
CA ALA A 229 2.40 -7.26 -21.38
C ALA A 229 2.65 -8.69 -20.91
N ALA A 230 3.02 -8.89 -19.62
CA ALA A 230 3.18 -10.22 -19.05
C ALA A 230 1.88 -11.03 -19.15
N GLY A 231 0.74 -10.45 -18.76
CA GLY A 231 -0.57 -11.09 -18.88
C GLY A 231 -0.98 -11.44 -20.31
N LEU A 232 -0.67 -10.58 -21.28
CA LEU A 232 -0.90 -10.84 -22.71
C LEU A 232 -0.01 -11.97 -23.24
N ALA A 233 1.26 -11.97 -22.86
CA ALA A 233 2.20 -13.00 -23.30
C ALA A 233 1.78 -14.39 -22.80
N GLU A 234 1.30 -14.50 -21.57
CA GLU A 234 0.78 -15.77 -21.00
C GLU A 234 -0.44 -16.33 -21.74
N VAL A 235 -1.25 -15.49 -22.40
CA VAL A 235 -2.42 -15.92 -23.18
C VAL A 235 -2.13 -16.07 -24.68
N GLY A 236 -0.85 -15.96 -25.08
CA GLY A 236 -0.41 -16.13 -26.46
C GLY A 236 -0.48 -14.86 -27.33
N GLU A 237 -0.84 -13.72 -26.75
CA GLU A 237 -0.97 -12.42 -27.43
C GLU A 237 0.38 -11.71 -27.58
N ARG A 238 1.35 -12.42 -28.19
CA ARG A 238 2.76 -12.03 -28.25
C ARG A 238 2.99 -10.65 -28.85
N ASP A 239 2.38 -10.34 -29.99
CA ASP A 239 2.59 -9.06 -30.68
C ASP A 239 2.04 -7.89 -29.87
N ASN A 240 0.89 -8.08 -29.20
CA ASN A 240 0.32 -7.09 -28.30
C ASN A 240 1.21 -6.86 -27.08
N ALA A 241 1.76 -7.93 -26.50
CA ALA A 241 2.70 -7.83 -25.39
C ALA A 241 3.97 -7.07 -25.78
N LEU A 242 4.57 -7.37 -26.94
CA LEU A 242 5.74 -6.66 -27.44
C LEU A 242 5.48 -5.16 -27.64
N ARG A 243 4.33 -4.80 -28.22
CA ARG A 243 3.94 -3.39 -28.37
C ARG A 243 3.84 -2.64 -27.04
N LEU A 244 3.35 -3.30 -25.99
CA LEU A 244 3.28 -2.70 -24.65
C LEU A 244 4.67 -2.57 -24.02
N VAL A 245 5.57 -3.55 -24.19
CA VAL A 245 6.96 -3.45 -23.75
C VAL A 245 7.65 -2.26 -24.42
N ASP A 246 7.57 -2.14 -25.75
CA ASP A 246 8.16 -1.00 -26.48
C ASP A 246 7.58 0.35 -26.00
N SER A 247 6.30 0.37 -25.66
CA SER A 247 5.64 1.58 -25.13
C SER A 247 6.10 1.93 -23.72
N ALA A 248 6.31 0.93 -22.87
CA ALA A 248 6.86 1.09 -21.53
C ALA A 248 8.31 1.58 -21.58
N GLU A 249 9.12 1.03 -22.49
CA GLU A 249 10.52 1.44 -22.67
C GLU A 249 10.63 2.94 -22.98
N ARG A 250 9.77 3.47 -23.86
CA ARG A 250 9.70 4.91 -24.17
C ARG A 250 9.35 5.80 -22.97
N LEU A 251 8.72 5.26 -21.92
CA LEU A 251 8.40 6.00 -20.70
C LEU A 251 9.53 5.99 -19.66
N THR A 252 10.55 5.14 -19.82
CA THR A 252 11.60 4.92 -18.80
C THR A 252 12.32 6.20 -18.40
N GLU A 253 12.75 6.99 -19.38
CA GLU A 253 13.49 8.23 -19.11
C GLU A 253 12.60 9.28 -18.42
N VAL A 254 11.34 9.39 -18.85
CA VAL A 254 10.39 10.34 -18.25
C VAL A 254 10.04 9.93 -16.82
N ALA A 255 9.78 8.65 -16.59
CA ALA A 255 9.47 8.12 -15.27
C ALA A 255 10.64 8.30 -14.29
N ALA A 256 11.89 8.11 -14.74
CA ALA A 256 13.08 8.27 -13.89
C ALA A 256 13.36 9.74 -13.48
N LYS A 257 12.84 10.72 -14.22
CA LYS A 257 13.03 12.15 -13.93
C LYS A 257 12.04 12.71 -12.92
N LEU A 258 10.98 11.97 -12.59
CA LEU A 258 9.92 12.40 -11.69
C LEU A 258 9.93 11.53 -10.43
N PRO A 259 9.75 12.11 -9.23
CA PRO A 259 9.51 11.30 -8.06
C PRO A 259 8.24 10.46 -8.28
N PRO A 260 8.20 9.20 -7.83
CA PRO A 260 6.97 8.42 -7.86
C PRO A 260 5.88 9.10 -7.02
N PRO A 261 4.59 8.87 -7.31
CA PRO A 261 3.53 9.42 -6.49
C PRO A 261 3.58 8.78 -5.09
N ASP A 262 3.19 9.52 -4.05
CA ASP A 262 3.26 9.06 -2.66
C ASP A 262 2.52 7.73 -2.42
N THR A 263 1.39 7.52 -3.13
CA THR A 263 0.61 6.27 -3.07
C THR A 263 1.33 5.06 -3.68
N ALA A 264 2.40 5.29 -4.47
CA ALA A 264 3.15 4.28 -5.21
C ALA A 264 4.66 4.51 -5.15
N TYR A 265 5.17 4.93 -3.98
CA TYR A 265 6.56 5.35 -3.76
C TYR A 265 7.61 4.29 -4.15
N TRP A 266 7.22 3.01 -4.21
CA TRP A 266 8.09 1.89 -4.57
C TRP A 266 8.35 1.76 -6.08
N LEU A 267 7.68 2.54 -6.95
CA LEU A 267 7.84 2.51 -8.41
C LEU A 267 9.15 3.15 -8.89
N THR A 268 10.26 2.64 -8.37
CA THR A 268 11.62 3.02 -8.72
C THR A 268 12.08 2.38 -10.04
N PRO A 269 13.11 2.93 -10.71
CA PRO A 269 13.73 2.27 -11.86
C PRO A 269 14.15 0.82 -11.58
N GLU A 270 14.67 0.54 -10.39
CA GLU A 270 15.09 -0.78 -9.93
C GLU A 270 13.90 -1.74 -9.81
N PHE A 271 12.80 -1.27 -9.22
CA PHE A 271 11.55 -2.03 -9.15
C PHE A 271 11.00 -2.34 -10.54
N ASN A 272 11.06 -1.39 -11.48
CA ASN A 272 10.57 -1.60 -12.85
C ASN A 272 11.33 -2.70 -13.59
N ARG A 273 12.60 -2.98 -13.24
CA ARG A 273 13.31 -4.13 -13.79
C ARG A 273 12.63 -5.46 -13.44
N LEU A 274 12.00 -5.57 -12.27
CA LEU A 274 11.23 -6.75 -11.90
C LEU A 274 10.03 -6.96 -12.85
N ASN A 275 9.31 -5.88 -13.18
CA ASN A 275 8.20 -5.91 -14.14
C ASN A 275 8.67 -6.25 -15.56
N MET A 276 9.81 -5.69 -16.01
CA MET A 276 10.44 -6.05 -17.29
C MET A 276 10.80 -7.53 -17.35
N GLY A 277 11.30 -8.06 -16.23
CA GLY A 277 11.63 -9.47 -16.07
C GLY A 277 10.41 -10.39 -16.25
N LEU A 278 9.29 -10.06 -15.61
CA LEU A 278 8.04 -10.82 -15.75
C LEU A 278 7.50 -10.77 -17.19
N ALA A 279 7.52 -9.59 -17.83
CA ALA A 279 7.09 -9.45 -19.22
C ALA A 279 7.95 -10.32 -20.18
N ASN A 280 9.28 -10.27 -20.02
CA ASN A 280 10.20 -11.08 -20.83
C ASN A 280 10.06 -12.58 -20.58
N LEU A 281 9.77 -12.99 -19.33
CA LEU A 281 9.49 -14.39 -19.01
C LEU A 281 8.25 -14.89 -19.77
N GLY A 282 7.15 -14.13 -19.72
CA GLY A 282 5.93 -14.48 -20.47
C GLY A 282 6.17 -14.53 -21.98
N LEU A 283 7.06 -13.69 -22.50
CA LEU A 283 7.47 -13.67 -23.90
C LEU A 283 8.50 -14.76 -24.28
N ALA A 284 8.83 -15.68 -23.37
CA ALA A 284 9.87 -16.70 -23.56
C ALA A 284 11.25 -16.13 -23.95
N ARG A 285 11.53 -14.87 -23.56
CA ARG A 285 12.85 -14.24 -23.67
C ARG A 285 13.64 -14.51 -22.39
N TYR A 286 14.00 -15.78 -22.18
CA TYR A 286 14.51 -16.25 -20.89
C TYR A 286 15.82 -15.57 -20.46
N GLY A 287 16.71 -15.25 -21.40
CA GLY A 287 17.94 -14.49 -21.12
C GLY A 287 17.64 -13.11 -20.53
N ASP A 288 16.85 -12.31 -21.25
CA ASP A 288 16.44 -10.97 -20.79
C ASP A 288 15.67 -11.03 -19.47
N ALA A 289 14.82 -12.05 -19.30
CA ALA A 289 14.08 -12.27 -18.06
C ALA A 289 15.04 -12.50 -16.87
N VAL A 290 16.05 -13.36 -17.03
CA VAL A 290 17.06 -13.60 -15.99
C VAL A 290 17.81 -12.32 -15.64
N ASP A 291 18.26 -11.56 -16.64
CA ASP A 291 19.04 -10.36 -16.44
C ASP A 291 18.24 -9.28 -15.70
N HIS A 292 17.00 -9.02 -16.15
CA HIS A 292 16.12 -8.03 -15.53
C HIS A 292 15.71 -8.41 -14.10
N ILE A 293 15.31 -9.67 -13.85
CA ILE A 293 14.88 -10.08 -12.50
C ILE A 293 16.07 -10.07 -11.53
N THR A 294 17.23 -10.56 -11.96
CA THR A 294 18.44 -10.55 -11.13
C THR A 294 18.86 -9.13 -10.76
N ALA A 295 18.90 -8.24 -11.74
CA ALA A 295 19.26 -6.85 -11.52
C ALA A 295 18.23 -6.09 -10.67
N GLY A 296 16.93 -6.37 -10.85
CA GLY A 296 15.86 -5.81 -10.04
C GLY A 296 15.95 -6.24 -8.58
N LEU A 297 16.08 -7.55 -8.31
CA LEU A 297 16.22 -8.09 -6.95
C LEU A 297 17.48 -7.56 -6.24
N ALA A 298 18.60 -7.45 -6.96
CA ALA A 298 19.84 -6.90 -6.41
C ALA A 298 19.74 -5.40 -6.07
N GLY A 299 18.96 -4.66 -6.87
CA GLY A 299 18.76 -3.21 -6.74
C GLY A 299 17.71 -2.78 -5.71
N LEU A 300 16.96 -3.72 -5.12
CA LEU A 300 16.01 -3.39 -4.06
C LEU A 300 16.73 -2.79 -2.82
N PRO A 301 16.11 -1.83 -2.12
CA PRO A 301 16.55 -1.41 -0.79
C PRO A 301 16.74 -2.61 0.14
N THR A 302 17.69 -2.54 1.07
CA THR A 302 18.06 -3.66 1.95
C THR A 302 16.84 -4.21 2.70
N GLU A 303 15.94 -3.34 3.12
CA GLU A 303 14.73 -3.64 3.86
C GLU A 303 13.71 -4.42 3.01
N LEU A 304 13.72 -4.21 1.69
CA LEU A 304 12.78 -4.83 0.76
C LEU A 304 13.31 -6.13 0.14
N LYS A 305 14.61 -6.43 0.26
CA LYS A 305 15.22 -7.63 -0.35
C LYS A 305 14.56 -8.93 0.10
N GLU A 306 14.15 -9.02 1.36
CA GLU A 306 13.47 -10.17 1.94
C GLU A 306 11.96 -9.98 2.13
N ALA A 307 11.39 -8.90 1.56
CA ALA A 307 9.96 -8.65 1.70
C ALA A 307 9.16 -9.82 1.11
N PRO A 308 8.07 -10.27 1.77
CA PRO A 308 7.32 -11.45 1.35
C PRO A 308 6.92 -11.43 -0.13
N TRP A 309 6.49 -10.28 -0.65
CA TRP A 309 6.06 -10.11 -2.05
C TRP A 309 7.15 -10.45 -3.08
N THR A 310 8.44 -10.41 -2.73
CA THR A 310 9.54 -10.76 -3.64
C THR A 310 9.53 -12.21 -4.09
N TRP A 311 8.78 -13.09 -3.41
CA TRP A 311 8.69 -14.51 -3.71
C TRP A 311 8.31 -14.79 -5.18
N GLU A 312 7.42 -13.97 -5.75
CA GLU A 312 6.93 -14.15 -7.11
C GLU A 312 8.02 -13.91 -8.16
N HIS A 313 8.88 -12.93 -7.91
CA HIS A 313 10.01 -12.61 -8.78
C HIS A 313 11.12 -13.65 -8.63
N ARG A 314 11.37 -14.13 -7.42
CA ARG A 314 12.30 -15.25 -7.17
C ARG A 314 11.83 -16.53 -7.86
N ASP A 315 10.52 -16.81 -7.85
CA ASP A 315 9.94 -17.95 -8.56
C ASP A 315 10.04 -17.78 -10.08
N ALA A 316 9.76 -16.58 -10.60
CA ALA A 316 9.93 -16.25 -12.01
C ALA A 316 11.40 -16.40 -12.46
N LEU A 317 12.36 -15.99 -11.63
CA LEU A 317 13.79 -16.19 -11.92
C LEU A 317 14.15 -17.67 -12.01
N ARG A 318 13.65 -18.52 -11.09
CA ARG A 318 13.88 -19.97 -11.16
C ARG A 318 13.32 -20.58 -12.44
N LYS A 319 12.11 -20.17 -12.85
CA LYS A 319 11.48 -20.63 -14.10
C LYS A 319 12.28 -20.21 -15.32
N ALA A 320 12.75 -18.95 -15.36
CA ALA A 320 13.56 -18.44 -16.45
C ALA A 320 14.91 -19.18 -16.57
N LEU A 321 15.58 -19.44 -15.45
CA LEU A 321 16.84 -20.19 -15.40
C LEU A 321 16.68 -21.65 -15.85
N ALA A 322 15.56 -22.30 -15.51
CA ALA A 322 15.29 -23.67 -15.90
C ALA A 322 14.95 -23.84 -17.39
N ALA A 323 14.51 -22.77 -18.05
CA ALA A 323 14.12 -22.76 -19.46
C ALA A 323 15.18 -22.17 -20.41
N ARG A 324 16.28 -21.63 -19.86
CA ARG A 324 17.44 -21.11 -20.59
C ARG A 324 18.36 -22.23 -21.06
#